data_AF-A0A376VIL3-F1
#
_entry.id   AF-A0A376VIL3-F1
#
_cell.length_a   1.000
_cell.length_b   1.000
_cell.length_c   1.000
_cell.angle_alpha   90.00
_cell.angle_beta   90.00
_cell.angle_gamma   90.00
#
_symmetry.space_group_name_H-M   'P 1'
#
loop_
_entity.id
_entity.type
_entity.pdbx_description
1 polymer ?
#
loop_
_entity_poly.entity_id
_entity_poly.type
_entity_poly.pdbx_seq_one_letter_code
_entity_poly.pdbx_strand_id
1 'polypeptide(L)'
;MRDEQQWEELIPPRDNIMLEGFTLFTDWLVVEERQRGLTSLRQINRKTREVIGIAFDDPAYVTWIAYNPEPETARLRYGYSSMTTPDTLFELDMDTGERRVLKQTEVPGFDAANYRSEHLWIVARDGVEVPVSLVYHRKHFRKGHNPLLVYGYGSYGASIDADFSFSRLSLLDRGFVYAIVHVRGGGELGQQWYEDGKFLKKKNTFNDYLDACDALLKLGYGSPSLCYAMGGSAGGMLMGVAINQRPELFHGVIAQVPFVDVVTTMLDESIPLTTGEFEEWGNPQDPQYYEYMKSYSPYDNVTAQAYPHLLVTTGLHDSQVQYWEPAKWVAKLRELKTDDHLLLLCTDMDSGHGGKSGRFKSYEGVAMEYAFLVALAQGTLPATPED
;
A
#
# COMPACT_ATOMS: atom_id res chain seq x y z
N MET A 1 14.94 -10.03 -34.63
CA MET A 1 13.81 -9.11 -34.37
C MET A 1 12.53 -9.88 -34.62
N ARG A 2 11.57 -9.83 -33.69
CA ARG A 2 10.23 -10.41 -33.90
C ARG A 2 9.51 -9.49 -34.88
N ASP A 3 8.86 -10.05 -35.90
CA ASP A 3 8.05 -9.27 -36.84
C ASP A 3 6.68 -9.01 -36.19
N GLU A 4 6.52 -7.82 -35.60
CA GLU A 4 5.29 -7.41 -34.90
C GLU A 4 4.08 -7.33 -35.83
N GLN A 5 4.27 -7.25 -37.15
CA GLN A 5 3.18 -7.27 -38.12
C GLN A 5 2.48 -8.64 -38.21
N GLN A 6 3.11 -9.70 -37.67
CA GLN A 6 2.54 -11.05 -37.62
C GLN A 6 1.77 -11.32 -36.33
N TRP A 7 1.66 -10.35 -35.42
CA TRP A 7 0.92 -10.54 -34.17
C TRP A 7 -0.58 -10.51 -34.44
N GLU A 8 -1.26 -11.57 -34.03
CA GLU A 8 -2.71 -11.64 -34.04
C GLU A 8 -3.26 -11.24 -32.67
N GLU A 9 -4.19 -10.28 -32.67
CA GLU A 9 -4.86 -9.86 -31.45
C GLU A 9 -5.78 -10.99 -30.94
N LEU A 10 -5.49 -11.47 -29.73
CA LEU A 10 -6.32 -12.47 -29.07
C LEU A 10 -7.28 -11.86 -28.04
N ILE A 11 -6.79 -10.90 -27.26
CA ILE A 11 -7.56 -10.16 -26.26
C ILE A 11 -7.29 -8.68 -26.53
N PRO A 12 -8.28 -7.91 -27.02
CA PRO A 12 -8.10 -6.49 -27.25
C PRO A 12 -7.88 -5.74 -25.93
N PRO A 13 -7.13 -4.61 -25.95
CA PRO A 13 -7.05 -3.72 -24.80
C PRO A 13 -8.44 -3.20 -24.44
N ARG A 14 -8.69 -3.05 -23.14
CA ARG A 14 -9.97 -2.57 -22.59
C ARG A 14 -9.67 -1.48 -21.57
N ASP A 15 -10.29 -0.32 -21.74
CA ASP A 15 -9.99 0.87 -20.93
C ASP A 15 -10.12 0.65 -19.42
N ASN A 16 -11.06 -0.21 -19.00
CA ASN A 16 -11.40 -0.43 -17.60
C ASN A 16 -10.91 -1.79 -17.05
N ILE A 17 -10.10 -2.54 -17.81
CA ILE A 17 -9.59 -3.86 -17.40
C ILE A 17 -8.11 -3.95 -17.77
N MET A 18 -7.26 -3.92 -16.74
CA MET A 18 -5.83 -4.15 -16.91
C MET A 18 -5.57 -5.65 -17.06
N LEU A 19 -4.79 -6.04 -18.07
CA LEU A 19 -4.29 -7.40 -18.22
C LEU A 19 -2.90 -7.48 -17.60
N GLU A 20 -2.76 -8.18 -16.48
CA GLU A 20 -1.49 -8.24 -15.72
C GLU A 20 -0.62 -9.41 -16.15
N GLY A 21 -1.23 -10.53 -16.53
CA GLY A 21 -0.50 -11.72 -16.91
C GLY A 21 -1.37 -12.83 -17.48
N PHE A 22 -0.73 -13.92 -17.86
CA PHE A 22 -1.41 -15.10 -18.37
C PHE A 22 -0.63 -16.38 -18.12
N THR A 23 -1.31 -17.52 -18.18
CA THR A 23 -0.73 -18.86 -18.15
C THR A 23 -1.39 -19.74 -19.21
N LEU A 24 -0.57 -20.57 -19.86
CA LEU A 24 -1.01 -21.45 -20.95
C LEU A 24 -1.16 -22.88 -20.46
N PHE A 25 -2.29 -23.47 -20.82
CA PHE A 25 -2.57 -24.89 -20.71
C PHE A 25 -2.87 -25.45 -22.11
N THR A 26 -2.91 -26.78 -22.25
CA THR A 26 -3.20 -27.44 -23.53
C THR A 26 -4.47 -26.90 -24.17
N ASP A 27 -5.58 -26.89 -23.41
CA ASP A 27 -6.89 -26.49 -23.92
C ASP A 27 -7.38 -25.14 -23.39
N TRP A 28 -6.68 -24.54 -22.42
CA TRP A 28 -7.09 -23.31 -21.74
C TRP A 28 -6.00 -22.24 -21.76
N LEU A 29 -6.42 -20.98 -21.88
CA LEU A 29 -5.65 -19.80 -21.58
C LEU A 29 -6.26 -19.18 -20.32
N VAL A 30 -5.47 -18.99 -19.27
CA VAL A 30 -5.91 -18.30 -18.06
C VAL A 30 -5.25 -16.93 -18.03
N VAL A 31 -6.04 -15.89 -17.78
CA VAL A 31 -5.55 -14.52 -17.66
C VAL A 31 -5.82 -13.96 -16.28
N GLU A 32 -4.87 -13.16 -15.81
CA GLU A 32 -4.99 -12.37 -14.59
C GLU A 32 -5.27 -10.93 -14.98
N GLU A 33 -6.37 -10.41 -14.47
CA GLU A 33 -6.91 -9.10 -14.82
C GLU A 33 -7.23 -8.30 -13.58
N ARG A 34 -7.15 -6.98 -13.68
CA ARG A 34 -7.56 -6.07 -12.63
C ARG A 34 -8.65 -5.14 -13.12
N GLN A 35 -9.70 -5.03 -12.33
CA GLN A 35 -10.83 -4.17 -12.59
C GLN A 35 -11.40 -3.65 -11.27
N ARG A 36 -11.71 -2.35 -11.21
CA ARG A 36 -12.37 -1.73 -10.05
C ARG A 36 -11.64 -1.97 -8.72
N GLY A 37 -10.30 -1.98 -8.73
CA GLY A 37 -9.48 -2.14 -7.54
C GLY A 37 -9.25 -3.59 -7.11
N LEU A 38 -9.81 -4.58 -7.82
CA LEU A 38 -9.74 -5.99 -7.46
C LEU A 38 -9.14 -6.80 -8.61
N THR A 39 -8.38 -7.84 -8.26
CA THR A 39 -7.92 -8.81 -9.25
C THR A 39 -9.00 -9.85 -9.56
N SER A 40 -8.93 -10.41 -10.74
CA SER A 40 -9.87 -11.39 -11.26
C SER A 40 -9.14 -12.36 -12.18
N LEU A 41 -9.66 -13.58 -12.25
CA LEU A 41 -9.14 -14.61 -13.14
C LEU A 41 -10.20 -15.00 -14.15
N ARG A 42 -9.81 -15.11 -15.42
CA ARG A 42 -10.67 -15.66 -16.47
C ARG A 42 -9.96 -16.80 -17.17
N GLN A 43 -10.68 -17.89 -17.39
CA GLN A 43 -10.26 -18.98 -18.26
C GLN A 43 -10.93 -18.85 -19.63
N ILE A 44 -10.17 -19.12 -20.68
CA ILE A 44 -10.58 -19.02 -22.08
C ILE A 44 -10.24 -20.35 -22.76
N ASN A 45 -11.24 -21.08 -23.23
CA ASN A 45 -11.00 -22.31 -23.96
C ASN A 45 -10.39 -21.99 -25.32
N ARG A 46 -9.24 -22.58 -25.64
CA ARG A 46 -8.46 -22.27 -26.84
C ARG A 46 -9.13 -22.80 -28.12
N LYS A 47 -9.98 -23.83 -28.01
CA LYS A 47 -10.69 -24.45 -29.14
C LYS A 47 -12.06 -23.82 -29.34
N THR A 48 -12.87 -23.75 -28.29
CA THR A 48 -14.27 -23.29 -28.37
C THR A 48 -14.42 -21.78 -28.22
N ARG A 49 -13.39 -21.08 -27.71
CA ARG A 49 -13.42 -19.66 -27.32
C ARG A 49 -14.41 -19.35 -26.19
N GLU A 50 -14.89 -20.35 -25.48
CA GLU A 50 -15.69 -20.17 -24.28
C GLU A 50 -14.90 -19.43 -23.20
N VAL A 51 -15.55 -18.49 -22.52
CA VAL A 51 -14.94 -17.64 -21.49
C VAL A 51 -15.70 -17.80 -20.18
N ILE A 52 -14.98 -18.13 -19.11
CA ILE A 52 -15.53 -18.29 -17.77
C ILE A 52 -14.70 -17.48 -16.79
N GLY A 53 -15.36 -16.68 -15.95
CA GLY A 53 -14.72 -15.96 -14.84
C GLY A 53 -14.75 -16.77 -13.55
N ILE A 54 -13.72 -16.66 -12.73
CA ILE A 54 -13.69 -17.26 -11.39
C ILE A 54 -14.30 -16.27 -10.40
N ALA A 55 -15.40 -16.66 -9.75
CA ALA A 55 -16.15 -15.82 -8.81
C ALA A 55 -15.65 -15.95 -7.37
N PHE A 56 -15.75 -14.85 -6.63
CA PHE A 56 -15.33 -14.70 -5.23
C PHE A 56 -16.39 -13.93 -4.42
N ASP A 57 -16.55 -14.29 -3.14
CA ASP A 57 -17.63 -13.81 -2.27
C ASP A 57 -17.12 -12.89 -1.12
N ASP A 58 -16.11 -12.04 -1.38
CA ASP A 58 -15.62 -11.03 -0.44
C ASP A 58 -15.58 -9.66 -1.13
N PRO A 59 -15.98 -8.55 -0.48
CA PRO A 59 -15.90 -7.23 -1.11
C PRO A 59 -14.47 -6.72 -1.34
N ALA A 60 -13.49 -7.18 -0.56
CA ALA A 60 -12.11 -6.73 -0.65
C ALA A 60 -11.16 -7.94 -0.61
N TYR A 61 -10.78 -8.42 -1.79
CA TYR A 61 -9.96 -9.62 -1.95
C TYR A 61 -8.87 -9.42 -3.00
N VAL A 62 -7.97 -10.41 -3.04
CA VAL A 62 -7.00 -10.60 -4.10
C VAL A 62 -6.96 -12.06 -4.49
N THR A 63 -6.82 -12.30 -5.79
CA THR A 63 -6.57 -13.60 -6.40
C THR A 63 -5.39 -13.49 -7.37
N TRP A 64 -4.65 -14.57 -7.55
CA TRP A 64 -3.50 -14.60 -8.46
C TRP A 64 -3.31 -15.99 -9.06
N ILE A 65 -2.70 -16.07 -10.24
CA ILE A 65 -2.29 -17.36 -10.80
C ILE A 65 -1.12 -17.91 -9.98
N ALA A 66 -1.28 -19.10 -9.40
CA ALA A 66 -0.23 -19.73 -8.60
C ALA A 66 0.77 -20.49 -9.48
N TYR A 67 1.66 -21.27 -8.85
CA TYR A 67 2.62 -22.08 -9.58
C TYR A 67 1.95 -23.24 -10.34
N ASN A 68 1.98 -23.17 -11.67
CA ASN A 68 1.45 -24.16 -12.61
C ASN A 68 2.58 -24.64 -13.54
N PRO A 69 3.37 -25.65 -13.14
CA PRO A 69 4.55 -26.09 -13.91
C PRO A 69 4.21 -26.91 -15.15
N GLU A 70 3.07 -27.62 -15.14
CA GLU A 70 2.69 -28.56 -16.20
C GLU A 70 1.55 -27.96 -17.04
N PRO A 71 1.76 -27.64 -18.32
CA PRO A 71 0.70 -27.11 -19.18
C PRO A 71 -0.28 -28.21 -19.65
N GLU A 72 0.12 -29.48 -19.57
CA GLU A 72 -0.69 -30.64 -19.98
C GLU A 72 -1.70 -31.07 -18.91
N THR A 73 -2.52 -30.11 -18.47
CA THR A 73 -3.58 -30.34 -17.49
C THR A 73 -4.75 -29.38 -17.68
N ALA A 74 -5.92 -29.77 -17.21
CA ALA A 74 -7.08 -28.88 -17.05
C ALA A 74 -7.14 -28.25 -15.65
N ARG A 75 -6.18 -28.56 -14.77
CA ARG A 75 -6.19 -28.13 -13.36
C ARG A 75 -5.40 -26.84 -13.18
N LEU A 76 -6.10 -25.75 -12.95
CA LEU A 76 -5.53 -24.47 -12.58
C LEU A 76 -5.29 -24.42 -11.07
N ARG A 77 -4.06 -24.14 -10.65
CA ARG A 77 -3.77 -23.68 -9.30
C ARG A 77 -3.79 -22.17 -9.24
N TYR A 78 -4.54 -21.63 -8.28
CA TYR A 78 -4.61 -20.19 -8.08
C TYR A 78 -4.73 -19.88 -6.59
N GLY A 79 -4.17 -18.74 -6.19
CA GLY A 79 -4.23 -18.27 -4.81
C GLY A 79 -5.38 -17.29 -4.62
N TYR A 80 -5.88 -17.23 -3.40
CA TYR A 80 -6.90 -16.30 -2.96
C TYR A 80 -6.60 -15.84 -1.53
N SER A 81 -6.79 -14.56 -1.27
CA SER A 81 -6.69 -13.97 0.07
C SER A 81 -7.67 -12.81 0.17
N SER A 82 -8.10 -12.49 1.38
CA SER A 82 -8.84 -11.26 1.65
C SER A 82 -8.48 -10.73 3.01
N MET A 83 -8.89 -9.51 3.34
CA MET A 83 -8.64 -8.96 4.68
C MET A 83 -9.28 -9.79 5.81
N THR A 84 -10.18 -10.74 5.48
CA THR A 84 -10.83 -11.66 6.43
C THR A 84 -10.55 -13.15 6.16
N THR A 85 -9.86 -13.51 5.08
CA THR A 85 -9.59 -14.91 4.72
C THR A 85 -8.09 -15.12 4.51
N PRO A 86 -7.43 -15.94 5.35
CA PRO A 86 -6.03 -16.30 5.17
C PRO A 86 -5.75 -16.91 3.79
N ASP A 87 -4.51 -16.77 3.34
CA ASP A 87 -4.07 -17.28 2.04
C ASP A 87 -4.51 -18.72 1.82
N THR A 88 -5.25 -18.90 0.74
CA THR A 88 -5.86 -20.16 0.35
C THR A 88 -5.43 -20.50 -1.07
N LEU A 89 -4.77 -21.65 -1.23
CA LEU A 89 -4.44 -22.22 -2.52
C LEU A 89 -5.58 -23.14 -2.96
N PHE A 90 -6.20 -22.80 -4.08
CA PHE A 90 -7.22 -23.59 -4.72
C PHE A 90 -6.66 -24.37 -5.91
N GLU A 91 -7.34 -25.46 -6.25
CA GLU A 91 -7.27 -26.09 -7.56
C GLU A 91 -8.67 -26.07 -8.19
N LEU A 92 -8.74 -25.59 -9.42
CA LEU A 92 -9.93 -25.57 -10.26
C LEU A 92 -9.71 -26.51 -11.44
N ASP A 93 -10.61 -27.47 -11.60
CA ASP A 93 -10.73 -28.22 -12.85
C ASP A 93 -11.49 -27.34 -13.86
N MET A 94 -10.79 -26.83 -14.87
CA MET A 94 -11.33 -25.86 -15.82
C MET A 94 -12.38 -26.48 -16.77
N ASP A 95 -12.39 -27.80 -16.95
CA ASP A 95 -13.37 -28.49 -17.81
C ASP A 95 -14.71 -28.67 -17.12
N THR A 96 -14.70 -28.95 -15.81
CA THR A 96 -15.90 -29.26 -15.02
C THR A 96 -16.37 -28.12 -14.13
N GLY A 97 -15.49 -27.17 -13.81
CA GLY A 97 -15.72 -26.13 -12.82
C GLY A 97 -15.56 -26.59 -11.36
N GLU A 98 -15.12 -27.83 -11.11
CA GLU A 98 -14.92 -28.33 -9.74
C GLU A 98 -13.77 -27.59 -9.05
N ARG A 99 -14.05 -27.00 -7.89
CA ARG A 99 -13.06 -26.29 -7.06
C ARG A 99 -12.78 -27.05 -5.77
N ARG A 100 -11.50 -27.22 -5.43
CA ARG A 100 -11.05 -27.77 -4.14
C ARG A 100 -9.97 -26.91 -3.49
N VAL A 101 -9.97 -26.88 -2.16
CA VAL A 101 -8.88 -26.27 -1.38
C VAL A 101 -7.72 -27.25 -1.30
N LEU A 102 -6.53 -26.82 -1.74
CA LEU A 102 -5.29 -27.60 -1.55
C LEU A 102 -4.61 -27.27 -0.23
N LYS A 103 -4.61 -25.99 0.15
CA LYS A 103 -3.99 -25.50 1.38
C LYS A 103 -4.64 -24.19 1.81
N GLN A 104 -4.88 -24.04 3.10
CA GLN A 104 -5.18 -22.75 3.71
C GLN A 104 -4.16 -22.50 4.82
N THR A 105 -3.66 -21.28 4.94
CA THR A 105 -2.76 -20.88 6.02
C THR A 105 -3.50 -20.98 7.36
N GLU A 106 -2.98 -21.82 8.28
CA GLU A 106 -3.53 -21.95 9.62
C GLU A 106 -3.16 -20.72 10.46
N VAL A 107 -4.17 -20.14 11.11
CA VAL A 107 -4.00 -18.99 12.00
C VAL A 107 -4.60 -19.31 13.37
N PRO A 108 -3.78 -19.65 14.37
CA PRO A 108 -4.28 -20.03 15.69
C PRO A 108 -5.12 -18.93 16.34
N GLY A 109 -6.32 -19.30 16.82
CA GLY A 109 -7.22 -18.38 17.52
C GLY A 109 -7.97 -17.39 16.62
N PHE A 110 -7.77 -17.44 15.31
CA PHE A 110 -8.49 -16.60 14.36
C PHE A 110 -9.82 -17.23 13.96
N ASP A 111 -10.86 -16.40 13.92
CA ASP A 111 -12.16 -16.72 13.35
C ASP A 111 -12.60 -15.56 12.45
N ALA A 112 -12.73 -15.84 11.15
CA ALA A 112 -13.12 -14.86 10.13
C ALA A 112 -14.45 -14.17 10.46
N ALA A 113 -15.38 -14.86 11.15
CA ALA A 113 -16.68 -14.32 11.52
C ALA A 113 -16.57 -13.12 12.49
N ASN A 114 -15.45 -12.99 13.21
CA ASN A 114 -15.20 -11.85 14.11
C ASN A 114 -14.88 -10.55 13.36
N TYR A 115 -14.51 -10.64 12.09
CA TYR A 115 -14.04 -9.50 11.30
C TYR A 115 -15.04 -9.15 10.20
N ARG A 116 -14.94 -7.91 9.72
CA ARG A 116 -15.70 -7.42 8.58
C ARG A 116 -14.80 -6.58 7.69
N SER A 117 -14.71 -6.95 6.42
CA SER A 117 -14.13 -6.16 5.35
C SER A 117 -15.22 -5.33 4.65
N GLU A 118 -14.83 -4.16 4.15
CA GLU A 118 -15.65 -3.32 3.26
C GLU A 118 -14.75 -2.75 2.16
N HIS A 119 -15.33 -2.56 0.97
CA HIS A 119 -14.67 -1.90 -0.15
C HIS A 119 -15.51 -0.68 -0.54
N LEU A 120 -14.93 0.49 -0.35
CA LEU A 120 -15.59 1.79 -0.50
C LEU A 120 -15.05 2.54 -1.71
N TRP A 121 -15.85 3.44 -2.23
CA TRP A 121 -15.46 4.41 -3.26
C TRP A 121 -15.58 5.81 -2.65
N ILE A 122 -14.46 6.53 -2.60
CA ILE A 122 -14.39 7.87 -2.03
C ILE A 122 -14.15 8.88 -3.14
N VAL A 123 -15.02 9.88 -3.26
CA VAL A 123 -14.85 10.96 -4.23
C VAL A 123 -13.77 11.92 -3.73
N ALA A 124 -12.65 12.00 -4.45
CA ALA A 124 -11.56 12.95 -4.21
C ALA A 124 -11.97 14.38 -4.64
N ARG A 125 -11.17 15.38 -4.26
CA ARG A 125 -11.43 16.81 -4.51
C ARG A 125 -11.60 17.19 -5.98
N ASP A 126 -11.07 16.39 -6.90
CA ASP A 126 -11.18 16.58 -8.35
C ASP A 126 -12.30 15.74 -8.98
N GLY A 127 -13.10 15.03 -8.16
CA GLY A 127 -14.25 14.25 -8.59
C GLY A 127 -13.96 12.80 -8.94
N VAL A 128 -12.69 12.38 -8.91
CA VAL A 128 -12.28 10.98 -9.16
C VAL A 128 -12.70 10.09 -7.98
N GLU A 129 -13.19 8.89 -8.25
CA GLU A 129 -13.50 7.92 -7.19
C GLU A 129 -12.27 7.06 -6.85
N VAL A 130 -11.74 7.24 -5.65
CA VAL A 130 -10.61 6.49 -5.08
C VAL A 130 -11.13 5.29 -4.30
N PRO A 131 -10.71 4.05 -4.63
CA PRO A 131 -11.13 2.88 -3.88
C PRO A 131 -10.42 2.80 -2.52
N VAL A 132 -11.12 2.27 -1.53
CA VAL A 132 -10.59 2.01 -0.18
C VAL A 132 -11.03 0.64 0.30
N SER A 133 -10.06 -0.19 0.68
CA SER A 133 -10.33 -1.47 1.35
C SER A 133 -10.09 -1.33 2.85
N LEU A 134 -11.06 -1.70 3.67
CA LEU A 134 -10.93 -1.60 5.13
C LEU A 134 -11.40 -2.86 5.84
N VAL A 135 -10.86 -3.07 7.04
CA VAL A 135 -11.23 -4.19 7.91
C VAL A 135 -11.26 -3.76 9.37
N TYR A 136 -12.19 -4.33 10.13
CA TYR A 136 -12.32 -4.12 11.57
C TYR A 136 -12.90 -5.33 12.29
N HIS A 137 -12.67 -5.40 13.60
CA HIS A 137 -13.28 -6.41 14.45
C HIS A 137 -14.71 -6.00 14.83
N ARG A 138 -15.70 -6.84 14.52
CA ARG A 138 -17.15 -6.55 14.67
C ARG A 138 -17.53 -6.14 16.09
N LYS A 139 -17.03 -6.87 17.10
CA LYS A 139 -17.31 -6.60 18.52
C LYS A 139 -16.74 -5.26 19.02
N HIS A 140 -15.63 -4.81 18.43
CA HIS A 140 -14.89 -3.65 18.91
C HIS A 140 -15.23 -2.37 18.13
N PHE A 141 -15.85 -2.51 16.96
CA PHE A 141 -16.27 -1.36 16.16
C PHE A 141 -17.37 -0.55 16.85
N ARG A 142 -17.12 0.76 16.97
CA ARG A 142 -17.94 1.81 17.55
C ARG A 142 -17.78 3.04 16.67
N LYS A 143 -18.75 3.24 15.78
CA LYS A 143 -18.76 4.32 14.79
C LYS A 143 -18.31 5.66 15.41
N GLY A 144 -17.27 6.27 14.84
CA GLY A 144 -16.71 7.57 15.23
C GLY A 144 -15.78 7.55 16.45
N HIS A 145 -15.51 6.39 17.05
CA HIS A 145 -14.75 6.29 18.30
C HIS A 145 -13.49 5.43 18.20
N ASN A 146 -13.38 4.60 17.17
CA ASN A 146 -12.23 3.70 17.02
C ASN A 146 -10.96 4.46 16.61
N PRO A 147 -9.77 4.00 17.04
CA PRO A 147 -8.53 4.31 16.36
C PRO A 147 -8.60 3.87 14.89
N LEU A 148 -8.15 4.72 13.97
CA LEU A 148 -8.09 4.40 12.54
C LEU A 148 -6.64 4.45 12.09
N LEU A 149 -6.12 3.35 11.54
CA LEU A 149 -4.84 3.32 10.85
C LEU A 149 -5.07 3.28 9.35
N VAL A 150 -4.58 4.30 8.64
CA VAL A 150 -4.68 4.45 7.19
C VAL A 150 -3.32 4.18 6.55
N TYR A 151 -3.24 3.18 5.68
CA TYR A 151 -2.04 2.83 4.92
C TYR A 151 -2.11 3.34 3.48
N GLY A 152 -0.98 3.77 2.93
CA GLY A 152 -0.85 4.18 1.52
C GLY A 152 0.57 4.05 0.97
N TYR A 153 0.69 3.87 -0.35
CA TYR A 153 1.96 3.75 -1.07
C TYR A 153 2.00 4.62 -2.34
N GLY A 154 1.26 4.23 -3.37
CA GLY A 154 0.91 5.10 -4.50
C GLY A 154 2.03 5.49 -5.45
N SER A 155 2.96 4.59 -5.76
CA SER A 155 4.06 4.84 -6.72
C SER A 155 4.40 3.60 -7.55
N TYR A 156 5.06 3.78 -8.69
CA TYR A 156 5.55 2.72 -9.58
C TYR A 156 4.45 1.82 -10.18
N GLY A 157 3.17 2.20 -10.07
CA GLY A 157 2.04 1.34 -10.43
C GLY A 157 1.88 0.12 -9.52
N ALA A 158 2.57 0.12 -8.36
CA ALA A 158 2.44 -0.96 -7.39
C ALA A 158 1.06 -0.89 -6.73
N SER A 159 0.30 -1.98 -6.83
CA SER A 159 -0.98 -2.11 -6.15
C SER A 159 -0.78 -2.62 -4.72
N ILE A 160 -1.46 -2.00 -3.76
CA ILE A 160 -1.50 -2.52 -2.38
C ILE A 160 -2.79 -3.30 -2.22
N ASP A 161 -2.72 -4.60 -2.49
CA ASP A 161 -3.89 -5.47 -2.51
C ASP A 161 -4.45 -5.76 -1.11
N ALA A 162 -5.77 -6.00 -1.05
CA ALA A 162 -6.54 -6.19 0.18
C ALA A 162 -6.41 -7.63 0.74
N ASP A 163 -5.17 -8.06 0.98
CA ASP A 163 -4.84 -9.40 1.46
C ASP A 163 -5.00 -9.60 2.97
N PHE A 164 -4.81 -10.85 3.39
CA PHE A 164 -4.74 -11.21 4.81
C PHE A 164 -3.38 -10.89 5.41
N SER A 165 -3.37 -10.25 6.58
CA SER A 165 -2.15 -10.04 7.37
C SER A 165 -2.34 -10.53 8.80
N PHE A 166 -1.53 -11.51 9.20
CA PHE A 166 -1.54 -12.02 10.58
C PHE A 166 -1.24 -10.93 11.60
N SER A 167 -0.22 -10.09 11.33
CA SER A 167 0.19 -9.04 12.26
C SER A 167 -0.95 -8.06 12.53
N ARG A 168 -1.73 -7.72 11.48
CA ARG A 168 -2.86 -6.78 11.53
C ARG A 168 -3.88 -7.15 12.61
N LEU A 169 -4.09 -8.44 12.88
CA LEU A 169 -5.00 -8.91 13.94
C LEU A 169 -4.70 -8.26 15.30
N SER A 170 -3.43 -8.00 15.61
CA SER A 170 -3.03 -7.35 16.87
C SER A 170 -3.67 -5.97 17.05
N LEU A 171 -3.87 -5.22 15.97
CA LEU A 171 -4.55 -3.92 16.00
C LEU A 171 -6.07 -4.09 16.02
N LEU A 172 -6.61 -4.98 15.17
CA LEU A 172 -8.06 -5.20 15.04
C LEU A 172 -8.68 -5.68 16.36
N ASP A 173 -8.01 -6.59 17.05
CA ASP A 173 -8.43 -7.12 18.35
C ASP A 173 -8.32 -6.07 19.49
N ARG A 174 -7.61 -4.97 19.24
CA ARG A 174 -7.53 -3.78 20.12
C ARG A 174 -8.46 -2.66 19.68
N GLY A 175 -9.34 -2.93 18.71
CA GLY A 175 -10.37 -2.02 18.25
C GLY A 175 -9.92 -0.98 17.23
N PHE A 176 -8.74 -1.15 16.61
CA PHE A 176 -8.40 -0.35 15.44
C PHE A 176 -9.27 -0.74 14.23
N VAL A 177 -9.57 0.25 13.41
CA VAL A 177 -9.95 0.06 12.01
C VAL A 177 -8.69 0.21 11.18
N TYR A 178 -8.47 -0.72 10.25
CA TYR A 178 -7.35 -0.67 9.31
C TYR A 178 -7.89 -0.41 7.91
N ALA A 179 -7.40 0.62 7.23
CA ALA A 179 -7.79 0.99 5.88
C ALA A 179 -6.57 1.09 4.96
N ILE A 180 -6.71 0.62 3.74
CA ILE A 180 -5.77 0.79 2.63
C ILE A 180 -6.42 1.76 1.65
N VAL A 181 -5.77 2.89 1.39
CA VAL A 181 -6.23 3.83 0.37
C VAL A 181 -5.47 3.56 -0.92
N HIS A 182 -6.21 3.16 -1.96
CA HIS A 182 -5.68 2.79 -3.27
C HIS A 182 -5.49 4.04 -4.14
N VAL A 183 -4.63 4.96 -3.69
CA VAL A 183 -4.39 6.27 -4.30
C VAL A 183 -3.81 6.17 -5.72
N ARG A 184 -4.00 7.22 -6.53
CA ARG A 184 -3.30 7.36 -7.82
C ARG A 184 -1.79 7.24 -7.66
N GLY A 185 -1.13 6.74 -8.70
CA GLY A 185 0.28 6.32 -8.66
C GLY A 185 0.45 4.84 -8.33
N GLY A 186 -0.57 4.20 -7.74
CA GLY A 186 -0.72 2.74 -7.68
C GLY A 186 -1.30 2.16 -8.97
N GLY A 187 -1.47 0.84 -9.00
CA GLY A 187 -1.96 0.09 -10.17
C GLY A 187 -3.42 -0.33 -10.10
N GLU A 188 -4.15 0.06 -9.04
CA GLU A 188 -5.42 -0.57 -8.68
C GLU A 188 -6.53 -0.42 -9.73
N LEU A 189 -6.49 0.67 -10.52
CA LEU A 189 -7.41 0.93 -11.63
C LEU A 189 -6.70 0.89 -13.00
N GLY A 190 -5.57 0.18 -13.08
CA GLY A 190 -4.79 -0.02 -14.30
C GLY A 190 -3.77 1.07 -14.58
N GLN A 191 -3.13 1.02 -15.75
CA GLN A 191 -1.99 1.88 -16.09
C GLN A 191 -2.29 3.38 -15.97
N GLN A 192 -3.50 3.82 -16.37
CA GLN A 192 -3.84 5.24 -16.30
C GLN A 192 -3.89 5.76 -14.85
N TRP A 193 -4.26 4.90 -13.89
CA TRP A 193 -4.25 5.23 -12.46
C TRP A 193 -2.85 5.56 -11.95
N TYR A 194 -1.86 4.80 -12.43
CA TYR A 194 -0.46 5.04 -12.16
C TYR A 194 0.04 6.33 -12.82
N GLU A 195 -0.20 6.49 -14.13
CA GLU A 195 0.21 7.70 -14.86
C GLU A 195 -0.42 8.98 -14.30
N ASP A 196 -1.63 8.89 -13.74
CA ASP A 196 -2.30 10.01 -13.08
C ASP A 196 -1.79 10.31 -11.66
N GLY A 197 -0.83 9.56 -11.14
CA GLY A 197 -0.10 9.85 -9.89
C GLY A 197 1.40 9.89 -10.08
N LYS A 198 1.88 10.19 -11.29
CA LYS A 198 3.29 10.16 -11.70
C LYS A 198 3.73 11.51 -12.27
N PHE A 199 5.04 11.80 -12.32
CA PHE A 199 5.58 13.04 -12.90
C PHE A 199 4.87 14.30 -12.36
N LEU A 200 4.44 15.19 -13.25
CA LEU A 200 3.71 16.44 -12.95
C LEU A 200 2.26 16.22 -12.47
N LYS A 201 1.87 14.97 -12.23
CA LYS A 201 0.62 14.59 -11.56
C LYS A 201 0.84 13.96 -10.19
N LYS A 202 2.10 13.85 -9.73
CA LYS A 202 2.42 13.15 -8.47
C LYS A 202 1.60 13.60 -7.25
N LYS A 203 1.24 14.88 -7.17
CA LYS A 203 0.42 15.43 -6.09
C LYS A 203 -0.96 14.80 -5.93
N ASN A 204 -1.48 14.17 -6.98
CA ASN A 204 -2.73 13.41 -6.90
C ASN A 204 -2.65 12.28 -5.86
N THR A 205 -1.50 11.60 -5.76
CA THR A 205 -1.23 10.59 -4.71
C THR A 205 -1.52 11.14 -3.31
N PHE A 206 -1.01 12.33 -3.00
CA PHE A 206 -1.13 12.94 -1.67
C PHE A 206 -2.55 13.48 -1.43
N ASN A 207 -3.15 14.08 -2.46
CA ASN A 207 -4.52 14.59 -2.41
C ASN A 207 -5.52 13.46 -2.16
N ASP A 208 -5.42 12.36 -2.91
CA ASP A 208 -6.27 11.18 -2.77
C ASP A 208 -6.18 10.61 -1.36
N TYR A 209 -4.96 10.51 -0.82
CA TYR A 209 -4.74 10.00 0.53
C TYR A 209 -5.42 10.86 1.60
N LEU A 210 -5.22 12.18 1.54
CA LEU A 210 -5.80 13.12 2.50
C LEU A 210 -7.33 13.19 2.39
N ASP A 211 -7.86 13.21 1.16
CA ASP A 211 -9.31 13.23 0.91
C ASP A 211 -9.98 11.94 1.40
N ALA A 212 -9.31 10.79 1.22
CA ALA A 212 -9.77 9.51 1.75
C ALA A 212 -9.75 9.47 3.28
N CYS A 213 -8.71 10.00 3.93
CA CYS A 213 -8.66 10.11 5.39
C CYS A 213 -9.82 10.95 5.93
N ASP A 214 -10.04 12.15 5.37
CA ASP A 214 -11.14 13.05 5.77
C ASP A 214 -12.51 12.37 5.58
N ALA A 215 -12.71 11.66 4.46
CA ALA A 215 -13.95 10.94 4.19
C ALA A 215 -14.18 9.75 5.13
N LEU A 216 -13.16 8.95 5.44
CA LEU A 216 -13.25 7.82 6.37
C LEU A 216 -13.64 8.30 7.79
N LEU A 217 -13.05 9.40 8.25
CA LEU A 217 -13.41 10.03 9.52
C LEU A 217 -14.84 10.54 9.51
N LYS A 218 -15.26 11.23 8.43
CA LYS A 218 -16.64 11.72 8.25
C LYS A 218 -17.68 10.59 8.24
N LEU A 219 -17.34 9.45 7.62
CA LEU A 219 -18.17 8.24 7.61
C LEU A 219 -18.22 7.55 8.97
N GLY A 220 -17.35 7.92 9.90
CA GLY A 220 -17.29 7.40 11.26
C GLY A 220 -16.55 6.08 11.38
N TYR A 221 -15.60 5.78 10.50
CA TYR A 221 -14.72 4.61 10.67
C TYR A 221 -13.64 4.84 11.73
N GLY A 222 -13.28 6.10 11.99
CA GLY A 222 -12.33 6.49 13.04
C GLY A 222 -12.78 7.69 13.86
N SER A 223 -12.16 7.87 15.02
CA SER A 223 -12.20 9.15 15.76
C SER A 223 -11.23 10.14 15.13
N PRO A 224 -11.62 11.41 14.90
CA PRO A 224 -10.71 12.45 14.44
C PRO A 224 -9.49 12.65 15.36
N SER A 225 -9.61 12.35 16.66
CA SER A 225 -8.51 12.46 17.61
C SER A 225 -7.58 11.23 17.64
N LEU A 226 -7.91 10.17 16.89
CA LEU A 226 -7.19 8.89 16.89
C LEU A 226 -6.99 8.38 15.45
N CYS A 227 -6.73 9.30 14.53
CA CYS A 227 -6.34 8.98 13.15
C CYS A 227 -4.83 8.78 13.07
N TYR A 228 -4.40 7.67 12.49
CA TYR A 228 -3.01 7.29 12.34
C TYR A 228 -2.70 7.01 10.88
N ALA A 229 -1.47 7.29 10.47
CA ALA A 229 -1.00 7.05 9.11
C ALA A 229 0.24 6.15 9.09
N MET A 230 0.37 5.34 8.04
CA MET A 230 1.55 4.52 7.83
C MET A 230 1.88 4.38 6.34
N GLY A 231 3.16 4.46 6.02
CA GLY A 231 3.68 4.25 4.67
C GLY A 231 5.18 4.02 4.68
N GLY A 232 5.68 3.23 3.72
CA GLY A 232 7.09 2.86 3.63
C GLY A 232 7.71 3.16 2.27
N SER A 233 9.01 3.45 2.21
CA SER A 233 9.74 3.77 0.97
C SER A 233 9.13 5.00 0.26
N ALA A 234 8.64 4.86 -0.97
CA ALA A 234 7.84 5.89 -1.63
C ALA A 234 6.51 6.21 -0.89
N GLY A 235 5.92 5.25 -0.17
CA GLY A 235 4.84 5.51 0.79
C GLY A 235 5.30 6.31 2.02
N GLY A 236 6.60 6.28 2.34
CA GLY A 236 7.20 7.16 3.33
C GLY A 236 7.29 8.61 2.86
N MET A 237 7.49 8.84 1.55
CA MET A 237 7.33 10.17 0.94
C MET A 237 5.91 10.67 1.13
N LEU A 238 4.90 9.84 0.83
CA LEU A 238 3.49 10.14 1.06
C LEU A 238 3.24 10.59 2.51
N MET A 239 3.79 9.89 3.50
CA MET A 239 3.70 10.29 4.91
C MET A 239 4.33 11.66 5.14
N GLY A 240 5.54 11.88 4.63
CA GLY A 240 6.25 13.16 4.77
C GLY A 240 5.48 14.34 4.18
N VAL A 241 4.87 14.17 3.00
CA VAL A 241 4.03 15.20 2.39
C VAL A 241 2.75 15.41 3.20
N ALA A 242 2.08 14.34 3.63
CA ALA A 242 0.83 14.41 4.38
C ALA A 242 0.99 15.20 5.69
N ILE A 243 2.07 14.96 6.46
CA ILE A 243 2.30 15.68 7.71
C ILE A 243 2.76 17.12 7.51
N ASN A 244 3.36 17.47 6.36
CA ASN A 244 3.66 18.86 6.06
C ASN A 244 2.38 19.64 5.70
N GLN A 245 1.45 19.01 4.96
CA GLN A 245 0.25 19.67 4.44
C GLN A 245 -0.92 19.73 5.44
N ARG A 246 -1.14 18.64 6.19
CA ARG A 246 -2.29 18.47 7.09
C ARG A 246 -1.85 17.76 8.40
N PRO A 247 -0.88 18.30 9.15
CA PRO A 247 -0.39 17.65 10.37
C PRO A 247 -1.50 17.41 11.40
N GLU A 248 -2.51 18.28 11.46
CA GLU A 248 -3.61 18.23 12.42
C GLU A 248 -4.58 17.06 12.19
N LEU A 249 -4.50 16.42 11.01
CA LEU A 249 -5.32 15.26 10.68
C LEU A 249 -4.88 14.00 11.44
N PHE A 250 -3.62 13.93 11.85
CA PHE A 250 -3.03 12.71 12.40
C PHE A 250 -2.66 12.90 13.87
N HIS A 251 -2.99 11.90 14.68
CA HIS A 251 -2.48 11.80 16.04
C HIS A 251 -1.09 11.16 16.05
N GLY A 252 -0.84 10.14 15.21
CA GLY A 252 0.48 9.53 15.07
C GLY A 252 0.75 8.97 13.68
N VAL A 253 2.01 8.96 13.26
CA VAL A 253 2.44 8.54 11.92
C VAL A 253 3.65 7.61 12.04
N ILE A 254 3.68 6.59 11.18
CA ILE A 254 4.83 5.71 10.99
C ILE A 254 5.34 5.89 9.56
N ALA A 255 6.59 6.32 9.43
CA ALA A 255 7.27 6.48 8.15
C ALA A 255 8.44 5.49 8.07
N GLN A 256 8.28 4.44 7.28
CA GLN A 256 9.28 3.36 7.17
C GLN A 256 10.23 3.65 6.02
N VAL A 257 11.55 3.61 6.26
CA VAL A 257 12.60 3.85 5.24
C VAL A 257 12.22 4.96 4.24
N PRO A 258 11.81 6.16 4.71
CA PRO A 258 11.01 7.06 3.90
C PRO A 258 11.85 7.89 2.92
N PHE A 259 11.47 7.91 1.63
CA PHE A 259 12.06 8.80 0.63
C PHE A 259 11.60 10.24 0.88
N VAL A 260 12.47 11.10 1.40
CA VAL A 260 12.06 12.41 1.94
C VAL A 260 12.94 13.57 1.50
N ASP A 261 14.16 13.30 1.02
CA ASP A 261 15.11 14.30 0.52
C ASP A 261 15.04 14.44 -0.99
N VAL A 262 13.82 14.46 -1.54
CA VAL A 262 13.50 14.21 -2.95
C VAL A 262 14.34 15.07 -3.89
N VAL A 263 14.39 16.39 -3.69
CA VAL A 263 15.10 17.29 -4.62
C VAL A 263 16.60 17.05 -4.59
N THR A 264 17.19 16.89 -3.40
CA THR A 264 18.64 16.72 -3.26
C THR A 264 19.07 15.37 -3.82
N THR A 265 18.36 14.29 -3.48
CA THR A 265 18.63 12.95 -4.00
C THR A 265 18.47 12.90 -5.52
N MET A 266 17.37 13.44 -6.06
CA MET A 266 17.09 13.40 -7.50
C MET A 266 18.00 14.31 -8.34
N LEU A 267 18.74 15.24 -7.74
CA LEU A 267 19.76 16.03 -8.44
C LEU A 267 21.11 15.32 -8.55
N ASP A 268 21.34 14.24 -7.79
CA ASP A 268 22.62 13.54 -7.71
C ASP A 268 22.55 12.14 -8.33
N GLU A 269 23.07 12.01 -9.55
CA GLU A 269 23.14 10.76 -10.31
C GLU A 269 24.11 9.72 -9.71
N SER A 270 24.94 10.10 -8.74
CA SER A 270 25.85 9.17 -8.05
C SER A 270 25.14 8.31 -7.00
N ILE A 271 23.95 8.73 -6.55
CA ILE A 271 23.12 7.97 -5.62
C ILE A 271 22.43 6.84 -6.40
N PRO A 272 22.43 5.59 -5.87
CA PRO A 272 21.72 4.48 -6.51
C PRO A 272 20.25 4.81 -6.79
N LEU A 273 19.70 4.22 -7.87
CA LEU A 273 18.34 4.39 -8.37
C LEU A 273 18.01 5.74 -9.03
N THR A 274 18.64 6.86 -8.65
CA THR A 274 18.29 8.21 -9.14
C THR A 274 18.03 8.29 -10.65
N THR A 275 18.94 7.74 -11.47
CA THR A 275 18.83 7.81 -12.93
C THR A 275 17.65 7.01 -13.49
N GLY A 276 17.29 5.88 -12.86
CA GLY A 276 16.09 5.12 -13.21
C GLY A 276 14.81 5.80 -12.71
N GLU A 277 14.88 6.45 -11.55
CA GLU A 277 13.74 7.16 -10.95
C GLU A 277 13.38 8.47 -11.65
N PHE A 278 14.22 8.95 -12.58
CA PHE A 278 13.81 10.00 -13.52
C PHE A 278 12.57 9.62 -14.31
N GLU A 279 12.39 8.33 -14.59
CA GLU A 279 11.19 7.84 -15.27
C GLU A 279 9.97 7.74 -14.35
N GLU A 280 10.09 8.02 -13.04
CA GLU A 280 8.99 8.03 -12.06
C GLU A 280 8.62 9.46 -11.64
N TRP A 281 9.60 10.20 -11.11
CA TRP A 281 9.39 11.53 -10.54
C TRP A 281 9.61 12.66 -11.55
N GLY A 282 10.41 12.39 -12.58
CA GLY A 282 11.02 13.38 -13.47
C GLY A 282 12.46 13.69 -13.08
N ASN A 283 13.16 14.46 -13.91
CA ASN A 283 14.53 14.87 -13.65
C ASN A 283 14.57 16.34 -13.20
N PRO A 284 14.97 16.67 -11.95
CA PRO A 284 14.98 18.03 -11.44
C PRO A 284 16.13 18.90 -11.99
N GLN A 285 16.96 18.39 -12.90
CA GLN A 285 17.81 19.26 -13.73
C GLN A 285 16.97 20.10 -14.72
N ASP A 286 15.77 19.63 -15.07
CA ASP A 286 14.76 20.43 -15.76
C ASP A 286 14.04 21.35 -14.77
N PRO A 287 14.01 22.68 -14.98
CA PRO A 287 13.35 23.63 -14.09
C PRO A 287 11.87 23.33 -13.82
N GLN A 288 11.13 22.79 -14.79
CA GLN A 288 9.71 22.45 -14.60
C GLN A 288 9.54 21.35 -13.55
N TYR A 289 10.37 20.32 -13.66
CA TYR A 289 10.39 19.20 -12.73
C TYR A 289 10.98 19.60 -11.37
N TYR A 290 12.02 20.44 -11.35
CA TYR A 290 12.57 21.00 -10.12
C TYR A 290 11.51 21.71 -9.28
N GLU A 291 10.81 22.69 -9.87
CA GLU A 291 9.79 23.48 -9.15
C GLU A 291 8.62 22.60 -8.71
N TYR A 292 8.18 21.68 -9.56
CA TYR A 292 7.10 20.76 -9.21
C TYR A 292 7.50 19.81 -8.08
N MET A 293 8.65 19.16 -8.15
CA MET A 293 9.16 18.27 -7.10
C MET A 293 9.41 19.01 -5.78
N LYS A 294 10.06 20.17 -5.85
CA LYS A 294 10.33 20.99 -4.68
C LYS A 294 9.06 21.41 -3.96
N SER A 295 7.96 21.61 -4.68
CA SER A 295 6.68 21.98 -4.07
C SER A 295 6.00 20.85 -3.26
N TYR A 296 6.51 19.61 -3.30
CA TYR A 296 6.04 18.53 -2.43
C TYR A 296 7.14 17.82 -1.64
N SER A 297 8.42 17.97 -1.99
CA SER A 297 9.55 17.31 -1.32
C SER A 297 9.47 17.46 0.21
N PRO A 298 9.33 16.36 0.98
CA PRO A 298 9.08 16.43 2.42
C PRO A 298 10.13 17.23 3.20
N TYR A 299 11.43 16.99 2.93
CA TYR A 299 12.52 17.68 3.60
C TYR A 299 12.52 19.18 3.31
N ASP A 300 12.27 19.58 2.07
CA ASP A 300 12.28 20.98 1.65
C ASP A 300 11.09 21.78 2.21
N ASN A 301 9.97 21.12 2.50
CA ASN A 301 8.73 21.74 2.96
C ASN A 301 8.48 21.62 4.47
N VAL A 302 9.47 21.22 5.27
CA VAL A 302 9.38 21.32 6.74
C VAL A 302 9.35 22.81 7.13
N THR A 303 8.28 23.22 7.79
CA THR A 303 8.07 24.57 8.33
C THR A 303 7.90 24.56 9.85
N ALA A 304 7.93 25.75 10.46
CA ALA A 304 7.64 25.92 11.89
C ALA A 304 6.13 25.77 12.16
N GLN A 305 5.72 24.56 12.51
CA GLN A 305 4.34 24.19 12.83
C GLN A 305 4.31 23.00 13.80
N ALA A 306 3.11 22.64 14.28
CA ALA A 306 2.93 21.42 15.05
C ALA A 306 2.89 20.20 14.11
N TYR A 307 3.55 19.11 14.47
CA TYR A 307 3.56 17.84 13.74
C TYR A 307 2.99 16.71 14.61
N PRO A 308 2.46 15.61 14.02
CA PRO A 308 1.97 14.48 14.80
C PRO A 308 3.11 13.76 15.56
N HIS A 309 2.74 12.86 16.48
CA HIS A 309 3.69 11.88 16.99
C HIS A 309 4.26 11.07 15.81
N LEU A 310 5.58 10.92 15.71
CA LEU A 310 6.21 10.32 14.54
C LEU A 310 7.24 9.27 14.93
N LEU A 311 7.08 8.08 14.36
CA LEU A 311 8.10 7.03 14.37
C LEU A 311 8.67 6.88 12.96
N VAL A 312 9.96 7.16 12.81
CA VAL A 312 10.71 6.99 11.57
C VAL A 312 11.62 5.78 11.71
N THR A 313 11.57 4.85 10.76
CA THR A 313 12.52 3.72 10.70
C THR A 313 13.43 3.85 9.50
N THR A 314 14.67 3.36 9.62
CA THR A 314 15.62 3.30 8.50
C THR A 314 16.65 2.19 8.71
N GLY A 315 17.32 1.73 7.66
CA GLY A 315 18.47 0.83 7.75
C GLY A 315 19.77 1.51 7.33
N LEU A 316 20.88 1.25 8.03
CA LEU A 316 22.20 1.80 7.67
C LEU A 316 22.68 1.35 6.28
N HIS A 317 22.32 0.13 5.90
CA HIS A 317 22.70 -0.48 4.63
C HIS A 317 21.56 -0.48 3.60
N ASP A 318 20.61 0.44 3.74
CA ASP A 318 19.50 0.58 2.81
C ASP A 318 20.02 1.06 1.44
N SER A 319 19.78 0.24 0.41
CA SER A 319 20.21 0.48 -0.96
C SER A 319 19.15 1.15 -1.83
N GLN A 320 17.93 1.36 -1.32
CA GLN A 320 16.84 2.00 -2.05
C GLN A 320 16.64 3.43 -1.55
N VAL A 321 16.48 3.62 -0.24
CA VAL A 321 16.39 4.94 0.38
C VAL A 321 17.58 5.11 1.31
N GLN A 322 18.41 6.11 1.04
CA GLN A 322 19.65 6.24 1.76
C GLN A 322 19.40 6.70 3.21
N TYR A 323 20.07 6.07 4.18
CA TYR A 323 19.79 6.27 5.62
C TYR A 323 19.86 7.73 6.09
N TRP A 324 20.62 8.58 5.38
CA TRP A 324 20.76 9.98 5.72
C TRP A 324 19.52 10.80 5.39
N GLU A 325 18.65 10.35 4.48
CA GLU A 325 17.41 11.06 4.17
C GLU A 325 16.49 11.16 5.40
N PRO A 326 16.04 10.05 6.03
CA PRO A 326 15.28 10.12 7.26
C PRO A 326 16.06 10.75 8.42
N ALA A 327 17.39 10.58 8.49
CA ALA A 327 18.20 11.20 9.53
C ALA A 327 18.19 12.74 9.44
N LYS A 328 18.42 13.30 8.24
CA LYS A 328 18.33 14.74 7.97
C LYS A 328 16.92 15.27 8.23
N TRP A 329 15.91 14.53 7.77
CA TRP A 329 14.51 14.92 7.93
C TRP A 329 14.08 14.99 9.40
N VAL A 330 14.41 13.97 10.20
CA VAL A 330 14.15 13.98 11.64
C VAL A 330 14.90 15.12 12.33
N ALA A 331 16.16 15.37 11.97
CA ALA A 331 16.92 16.48 12.55
C ALA A 331 16.25 17.84 12.27
N LYS A 332 15.85 18.10 11.02
CA LYS A 332 15.16 19.34 10.64
C LYS A 332 13.77 19.47 11.27
N LEU A 333 13.03 18.37 11.40
CA LEU A 333 11.75 18.35 12.13
C LEU A 333 11.95 18.74 13.60
N ARG A 334 12.96 18.20 14.28
CA ARG A 334 13.28 18.58 15.68
C ARG A 334 13.68 20.04 15.82
N GLU A 335 14.36 20.60 14.83
CA GLU A 335 14.76 22.02 14.82
C GLU A 335 13.55 22.96 14.68
N LEU A 336 12.57 22.61 13.84
CA LEU A 336 11.51 23.52 13.42
C LEU A 336 10.14 23.27 14.06
N LYS A 337 9.85 22.04 14.52
CA LYS A 337 8.53 21.73 15.11
C LYS A 337 8.25 22.61 16.34
N THR A 338 6.98 22.93 16.55
CA THR A 338 6.53 23.85 17.61
C THR A 338 5.78 23.15 18.75
N ASP A 339 5.58 21.84 18.63
CA ASP A 339 4.90 20.99 19.60
C ASP A 339 5.88 20.06 20.33
N ASP A 340 5.43 19.44 21.41
CA ASP A 340 6.21 18.51 22.24
C ASP A 340 5.92 17.03 21.91
N HIS A 341 5.28 16.71 20.78
CA HIS A 341 4.99 15.32 20.42
C HIS A 341 6.28 14.52 20.16
N LEU A 342 6.23 13.23 20.54
CA LEU A 342 7.29 12.26 20.30
C LEU A 342 7.74 12.23 18.83
N LEU A 343 9.06 12.30 18.63
CA LEU A 343 9.72 12.19 17.33
C LEU A 343 10.91 11.23 17.44
N LEU A 344 10.68 10.00 17.02
CA LEU A 344 11.62 8.88 17.17
C LEU A 344 12.25 8.52 15.81
N LEU A 345 13.56 8.27 15.83
CA LEU A 345 14.29 7.67 14.72
C LEU A 345 14.84 6.33 15.19
N CYS A 346 14.40 5.25 14.56
CA CYS A 346 14.91 3.92 14.77
C CYS A 346 15.77 3.52 13.57
N THR A 347 17.08 3.59 13.75
CA THR A 347 18.05 3.14 12.74
C THR A 347 18.49 1.73 13.05
N ASP A 348 18.19 0.81 12.15
CA ASP A 348 18.76 -0.52 12.18
C ASP A 348 20.17 -0.51 11.60
N MET A 349 21.15 -0.85 12.43
CA MET A 349 22.56 -0.80 12.06
C MET A 349 23.00 -2.00 11.22
N ASP A 350 22.18 -3.05 11.12
CA ASP A 350 22.54 -4.32 10.48
C ASP A 350 21.74 -4.62 9.20
N SER A 351 20.76 -3.80 8.84
CA SER A 351 19.81 -4.11 7.76
C SER A 351 19.74 -3.05 6.66
N GLY A 352 19.16 -3.48 5.52
CA GLY A 352 18.85 -2.64 4.36
C GLY A 352 17.34 -2.41 4.22
N HIS A 353 16.87 -2.18 2.99
CA HIS A 353 15.51 -1.68 2.74
C HIS A 353 14.37 -2.54 3.29
N GLY A 354 14.48 -3.86 3.18
CA GLY A 354 13.47 -4.80 3.68
C GLY A 354 13.52 -5.03 5.19
N GLY A 355 14.35 -4.29 5.92
CA GLY A 355 14.65 -4.54 7.32
C GLY A 355 15.46 -5.82 7.52
N LYS A 356 15.49 -6.31 8.76
CA LYS A 356 16.27 -7.50 9.11
C LYS A 356 15.72 -8.75 8.42
N SER A 357 16.62 -9.54 7.83
CA SER A 357 16.27 -10.85 7.29
C SER A 357 15.97 -11.85 8.43
N GLY A 358 14.93 -12.66 8.23
CA GLY A 358 14.50 -13.70 9.16
C GLY A 358 13.15 -13.42 9.82
N ARG A 359 12.31 -14.46 9.88
CA ARG A 359 10.90 -14.39 10.31
C ARG A 359 10.67 -13.73 11.67
N PHE A 360 11.54 -13.96 12.66
CA PHE A 360 11.33 -13.41 14.00
C PHE A 360 11.60 -11.91 14.07
N LYS A 361 12.65 -11.45 13.39
CA LYS A 361 13.06 -10.04 13.42
C LYS A 361 12.06 -9.14 12.69
N SER A 362 11.38 -9.64 11.65
CA SER A 362 10.28 -8.89 11.03
C SER A 362 9.10 -8.70 11.99
N TYR A 363 8.78 -9.69 12.83
CA TYR A 363 7.76 -9.52 13.86
C TYR A 363 8.18 -8.54 14.96
N GLU A 364 9.46 -8.47 15.33
CA GLU A 364 9.95 -7.47 16.28
C GLU A 364 9.75 -6.04 15.76
N GLY A 365 10.04 -5.80 14.47
CA GLY A 365 9.81 -4.50 13.82
C GLY A 365 8.34 -4.11 13.83
N VAL A 366 7.46 -5.01 13.38
CA VAL A 366 6.01 -4.77 13.38
C VAL A 366 5.47 -4.59 14.81
N ALA A 367 5.98 -5.35 15.78
CA ALA A 367 5.58 -5.22 17.18
C ALA A 367 5.97 -3.85 17.75
N MET A 368 7.17 -3.34 17.43
CA MET A 368 7.60 -2.00 17.84
C MET A 368 6.70 -0.91 17.25
N GLU A 369 6.43 -0.99 15.95
CA GLU A 369 5.54 -0.06 15.23
C GLU A 369 4.13 -0.06 15.82
N TYR A 370 3.56 -1.25 16.05
CA TYR A 370 2.22 -1.36 16.61
C TYR A 370 2.17 -0.98 18.08
N ALA A 371 3.23 -1.24 18.85
CA ALA A 371 3.33 -0.79 20.23
C ALA A 371 3.30 0.74 20.30
N PHE A 372 3.99 1.44 19.39
CA PHE A 372 3.91 2.90 19.29
C PHE A 372 2.47 3.39 19.07
N LEU A 373 1.77 2.85 18.06
CA LEU A 373 0.38 3.24 17.78
C LEU A 373 -0.59 2.92 18.93
N VAL A 374 -0.49 1.70 19.48
CA VAL A 374 -1.34 1.24 20.58
C VAL A 374 -1.10 2.07 21.83
N ALA A 375 0.16 2.40 22.14
CA ALA A 375 0.50 3.16 23.32
C ALA A 375 0.05 4.63 23.21
N LEU A 376 0.11 5.22 22.01
CA LEU A 376 -0.54 6.51 21.74
C LEU A 376 -2.06 6.43 21.95
N ALA A 377 -2.72 5.42 21.36
CA ALA A 377 -4.17 5.25 21.45
C ALA A 377 -4.67 5.04 22.89
N GLN A 378 -3.81 4.46 23.75
CA GLN A 378 -4.11 4.21 25.16
C GLN A 378 -3.60 5.33 26.09
N GLY A 379 -2.86 6.32 25.58
CA GLY A 379 -2.25 7.37 26.38
C GLY A 379 -1.20 6.84 27.38
N THR A 380 -0.50 5.75 27.04
CA THR A 380 0.51 5.12 27.91
C THR A 380 1.93 5.55 27.61
N LEU A 381 2.17 6.28 26.51
CA LEU A 381 3.47 6.92 26.27
C LEU A 381 3.59 8.20 27.11
N PRO A 382 4.78 8.47 27.67
CA PRO A 382 5.00 9.67 28.47
C PRO A 382 4.86 10.92 27.59
N ALA A 383 4.27 11.98 28.15
CA ALA A 383 4.09 13.26 27.46
C ALA A 383 5.42 14.00 27.22
N THR A 384 6.49 13.62 27.93
CA THR A 384 7.84 14.16 27.83
C THR A 384 8.85 13.06 28.17
N PRO A 385 10.03 13.01 27.52
CA PRO A 385 11.14 12.23 28.05
C PRO A 385 11.49 12.82 29.42
N GLU A 386 11.43 12.03 30.50
CA GLU A 386 12.05 12.43 31.76
C GLU A 386 13.56 12.59 31.53
N ASP A 387 14.10 13.74 31.96
CA ASP A 387 15.49 14.21 31.78
C ASP A 387 16.59 13.20 32.12
#